data_AF-A0A392SF84-F1
#
_entry.id   AF-A0A392SF84-F1
#
_cell.length_a   1.000
_cell.length_b   1.000
_cell.length_c   1.000
_cell.angle_alpha   90.00
_cell.angle_beta   90.00
_cell.angle_gamma   90.00
#
_symmetry.space_group_name_H-M   'P 1'
#
loop_
_entity.id
_entity.type
_entity.pdbx_description
1 polymer ?
#
loop_
_entity_poly.entity_id
_entity_poly.type
_entity_poly.pdbx_seq_one_letter_code
_entity_poly.pdbx_strand_id
1 'polypeptide(L)'
;MVDRSALLHEMIVRCPSISLWVEFLYGKSTRLYLGDEHIMSATRVQQGDPLGPLLFALVLHPRIHKIRDNCKLLLHAWYLDNGAVVGDSGE
;
A
#
# COMPACT_ATOMS: atom_id res chain seq x y z
N MET A 1 8.80 -1.84 -11.72
CA MET A 1 9.04 -2.38 -10.36
C MET A 1 8.37 -1.42 -9.38
N VAL A 2 7.56 -1.89 -8.42
CA VAL A 2 6.90 -1.00 -7.45
C VAL A 2 7.93 -0.58 -6.40
N ASP A 3 8.58 0.56 -6.66
CA ASP A 3 9.42 1.26 -5.70
C ASP A 3 8.57 1.83 -4.55
N ARG A 4 9.17 1.96 -3.36
CA ARG A 4 8.54 2.48 -2.13
C ARG A 4 8.28 3.98 -2.18
N SER A 5 8.71 4.70 -3.22
CA SER A 5 8.40 6.13 -3.40
C SER A 5 6.90 6.45 -3.28
N ALA A 6 6.02 5.63 -3.86
CA ALA A 6 4.58 5.85 -3.74
C ALA A 6 4.08 5.70 -2.30
N LEU A 7 4.64 4.75 -1.55
CA LEU A 7 4.33 4.52 -0.14
C LEU A 7 4.80 5.71 0.72
N LEU A 8 6.03 6.17 0.51
CA LEU A 8 6.59 7.30 1.25
C LEU A 8 5.80 8.58 0.96
N HIS A 9 5.45 8.82 -0.31
CA HIS A 9 4.63 9.95 -0.71
C HIS A 9 3.25 9.93 -0.03
N GLU A 10 2.52 8.81 -0.12
CA GLU A 10 1.20 8.71 0.53
C GLU A 10 1.30 8.86 2.05
N MET A 11 2.37 8.37 2.68
CA MET A 11 2.57 8.56 4.12
C MET A 11 2.81 10.01 4.51
N ILE A 12 3.60 10.75 3.75
CA ILE A 12 3.83 12.19 3.98
C ILE A 12 2.49 12.95 3.88
N VAL A 13 1.66 12.61 2.91
CA VAL A 13 0.38 13.30 2.67
C VAL A 13 -0.69 12.91 3.69
N ARG A 14 -0.81 11.63 4.03
CA ARG A 14 -1.96 11.08 4.78
C ARG A 14 -1.69 10.92 6.28
N CYS A 15 -0.43 10.68 6.67
CA CYS A 15 -0.05 10.38 8.05
C CYS A 15 1.28 11.09 8.42
N PRO A 16 1.34 12.43 8.33
CA PRO A 16 2.60 13.18 8.50
C PRO A 16 3.25 13.01 9.87
N SER A 17 2.48 12.68 10.92
CA SER A 17 3.01 12.48 12.27
C SER A 17 3.93 11.27 12.42
N ILE A 18 3.81 10.27 11.53
CA ILE A 18 4.63 9.04 11.56
C ILE A 18 5.52 8.90 10.32
N SER A 19 5.51 9.87 9.41
CA SER A 19 6.20 9.78 8.11
C SER A 19 7.71 9.57 8.26
N LEU A 20 8.35 10.27 9.21
CA LEU A 20 9.78 10.10 9.51
C LEU A 20 10.13 8.69 10.00
N TRP A 21 9.25 8.08 10.81
CA TRP A 21 9.42 6.71 11.26
C TRP A 21 9.30 5.72 10.11
N VAL A 22 8.33 5.93 9.22
CA VAL A 22 8.19 5.11 8.02
C VAL A 22 9.38 5.29 7.09
N GLU A 23 9.86 6.51 6.88
CA GLU A 23 11.04 6.79 6.06
C GLU A 23 12.30 6.12 6.63
N PHE A 24 12.45 6.10 7.96
CA PHE A 24 13.52 5.36 8.61
C PHE A 24 13.46 3.85 8.31
N LEU A 25 12.28 3.24 8.38
CA LEU A 25 12.09 1.80 8.14
C LEU A 25 12.15 1.40 6.66
N TYR A 26 11.60 2.24 5.78
CA TYR A 26 11.28 1.89 4.39
C TYR A 26 12.00 2.73 3.35
N GLY A 27 12.65 3.83 3.74
CA GLY A 27 13.35 4.76 2.83
C GLY A 27 14.60 4.17 2.17
N LYS A 28 15.13 3.06 2.69
CA LYS A 28 16.26 2.33 2.10
C LYS A 28 15.98 0.83 2.10
N SER A 29 16.71 0.10 1.26
CA SER A 29 16.70 -1.36 1.28
C SER A 29 17.23 -1.87 2.61
N THR A 30 16.49 -2.79 3.23
CA THR A 30 16.87 -3.42 4.52
C THR A 30 17.27 -4.87 4.30
N ARG A 31 17.96 -5.48 5.27
CA ARG A 31 18.31 -6.90 5.20
C ARG A 31 17.15 -7.76 5.72
N LEU A 32 16.73 -8.74 4.92
CA LEU A 32 15.86 -9.82 5.34
C LEU A 32 16.72 -11.05 5.59
N TYR A 33 16.83 -11.47 6.85
CA TYR A 33 17.68 -12.58 7.27
C TYR A 33 16.97 -13.93 7.06
N LEU A 34 17.71 -14.91 6.54
CA LEU A 34 17.29 -16.29 6.33
C LEU A 34 18.36 -17.22 6.91
N GLY A 35 18.25 -17.54 8.21
CA GLY A 35 19.33 -18.21 8.93
C GLY A 35 20.57 -17.32 8.98
N ASP A 36 21.71 -17.84 8.52
CA ASP A 36 22.98 -17.12 8.47
C ASP A 36 23.14 -16.23 7.21
N GLU A 37 22.23 -16.39 6.23
CA GLU A 37 22.23 -15.62 4.98
C GLU A 37 21.26 -14.44 5.04
N HIS A 38 21.35 -13.52 4.08
CA HIS A 38 20.35 -12.46 3.92
C HIS A 38 20.12 -12.08 2.46
N ILE A 39 18.92 -11.60 2.19
CA ILE A 39 18.58 -10.91 0.94
C ILE A 39 18.18 -9.45 1.23
N MET A 40 18.23 -8.59 0.23
CA MET A 40 17.81 -7.21 0.38
C MET A 40 16.29 -7.06 0.17
N SER A 41 15.60 -6.60 1.21
CA SER A 41 14.21 -6.14 1.15
C SER A 41 14.18 -4.71 0.58
N ALA A 42 14.12 -4.61 -0.75
CA ALA A 42 14.22 -3.36 -1.48
C ALA A 42 12.87 -2.79 -1.98
N THR A 43 11.80 -3.58 -1.94
CA THR A 43 10.50 -3.18 -2.48
C THR A 43 9.36 -3.55 -1.54
N ARG A 44 8.22 -2.86 -1.70
CA ARG A 44 6.97 -3.13 -0.98
C ARG A 44 7.13 -3.10 0.55
N VAL A 45 6.07 -3.49 1.24
CA VAL A 45 6.01 -3.67 2.70
C VAL A 45 6.42 -5.09 3.09
N GLN A 46 6.94 -5.27 4.30
CA GLN A 46 7.33 -6.59 4.80
C GLN A 46 6.14 -7.31 5.45
N GLN A 47 5.94 -8.59 5.13
CA GLN A 47 4.94 -9.40 5.83
C GLN A 47 5.36 -9.64 7.28
N GLY A 48 4.40 -9.53 8.20
CA GLY A 48 4.65 -9.56 9.64
C GLY A 48 5.02 -8.21 10.26
N ASP A 49 5.23 -7.16 9.47
CA ASP A 49 5.33 -5.79 9.99
C ASP A 49 3.93 -5.30 10.41
N PRO A 50 3.73 -4.86 11.68
CA PRO A 50 2.49 -4.25 12.14
C PRO A 50 2.03 -3.04 11.29
N LEU A 51 2.95 -2.26 10.72
CA LEU A 51 2.60 -1.12 9.84
C LEU A 51 2.30 -1.55 8.40
N GLY A 52 2.65 -2.78 8.03
CA GLY A 52 2.53 -3.30 6.66
C GLY A 52 1.12 -3.15 6.07
N PRO A 53 0.04 -3.55 6.76
CA PRO A 53 -1.33 -3.42 6.26
C PRO A 53 -1.75 -1.97 6.00
N LEU A 54 -1.40 -1.05 6.92
CA LEU A 54 -1.70 0.38 6.76
C LEU A 54 -0.96 0.96 5.54
N LEU A 55 0.35 0.71 5.46
CA LEU A 55 1.19 1.17 4.37
C LEU A 55 0.72 0.63 3.01
N PHE A 56 0.32 -0.64 2.96
CA PHE A 56 -0.28 -1.25 1.78
C PHE A 56 -1.58 -0.55 1.38
N ALA A 57 -2.49 -0.36 2.33
CA ALA A 57 -3.78 0.27 2.09
C ALA A 57 -3.62 1.71 1.58
N LEU A 58 -2.69 2.50 2.15
CA LEU A 58 -2.44 3.87 1.71
C LEU A 58 -2.00 3.96 0.25
N VAL A 59 -1.14 3.04 -0.22
CA VAL A 59 -0.72 3.02 -1.62
C VAL A 59 -1.87 2.64 -2.56
N LEU A 60 -2.75 1.74 -2.12
CA LEU A 60 -3.89 1.28 -2.90
C LEU A 60 -5.04 2.30 -2.93
N HIS A 61 -5.21 3.07 -1.86
CA HIS A 61 -6.35 3.94 -1.62
C HIS A 61 -6.60 5.01 -2.72
N PRO A 62 -5.58 5.72 -3.27
CA PRO A 62 -5.79 6.61 -4.40
C PRO A 62 -6.32 5.92 -5.66
N ARG A 63 -5.94 4.65 -5.88
CA ARG A 63 -6.42 3.85 -7.02
C ARG A 63 -7.88 3.44 -6.84
N ILE A 64 -8.24 3.01 -5.63
CA ILE A 64 -9.62 2.72 -5.24
C ILE A 64 -10.50 3.96 -5.45
N HIS A 65 -10.03 5.14 -5.03
CA HIS A 65 -10.75 6.39 -5.27
C HIS A 65 -10.92 6.72 -6.75
N LYS A 66 -9.88 6.53 -7.57
CA LYS A 66 -10.01 6.69 -9.03
C LYS A 66 -11.06 5.77 -9.62
N ILE A 67 -11.19 4.53 -9.16
CA ILE A 67 -12.24 3.61 -9.65
C ILE A 67 -13.62 4.17 -9.28
N ARG A 68 -13.82 4.56 -8.02
CA ARG A 68 -15.07 5.18 -7.56
C ARG A 68 -15.45 6.42 -8.37
N ASP A 69 -14.48 7.30 -8.61
CA ASP A 69 -14.74 8.62 -9.21
C ASP A 69 -14.94 8.53 -10.74
N ASN A 70 -14.51 7.44 -11.39
CA ASN A 70 -14.61 7.25 -12.84
C ASN A 70 -15.61 6.16 -13.26
N CYS A 71 -16.28 5.48 -12.32
CA CYS A 71 -17.20 4.39 -12.63
C CYS A 71 -18.54 4.54 -11.88
N LYS A 72 -19.65 4.25 -12.56
CA LYS A 72 -20.97 4.11 -11.91
C LYS A 72 -21.07 2.70 -11.31
N LEU A 73 -20.97 2.60 -9.99
CA LEU A 73 -20.88 1.32 -9.28
C LEU A 73 -22.03 1.16 -8.29
N LEU A 74 -22.62 -0.04 -8.25
CA LEU A 74 -23.62 -0.47 -7.28
C LEU A 74 -22.97 -0.97 -5.99
N LEU A 75 -21.80 -1.61 -6.09
CA LEU A 75 -20.97 -2.02 -4.96
C LEU A 75 -19.52 -1.66 -5.23
N HIS A 76 -18.85 -1.11 -4.22
CA HIS A 76 -17.43 -0.81 -4.27
C HIS A 76 -16.83 -0.98 -2.88
N ALA A 77 -16.47 -2.22 -2.55
CA ALA A 77 -15.97 -2.61 -1.23
C ALA A 77 -14.58 -3.22 -1.35
N TRP A 78 -13.70 -2.89 -0.40
CA TRP A 78 -12.31 -3.35 -0.39
C TRP A 78 -11.88 -3.72 1.02
N TYR A 79 -11.19 -4.86 1.14
CA TYR A 79 -10.46 -5.27 2.32
C TYR A 79 -9.03 -5.63 1.93
N LEU A 80 -8.09 -4.73 2.18
CA LEU A 80 -6.72 -4.82 1.67
C LEU A 80 -6.71 -5.08 0.15
N ASP A 81 -6.11 -6.17 -0.30
CA ASP A 81 -6.05 -6.57 -1.71
C ASP A 81 -7.35 -7.19 -2.24
N ASN A 82 -8.26 -7.61 -1.36
CA ASN A 82 -9.55 -8.18 -1.74
C ASN A 82 -10.57 -7.09 -2.05
N GLY A 83 -10.79 -6.82 -3.34
CA GLY A 83 -11.81 -5.89 -3.83
C GLY A 83 -13.04 -6.59 -4.41
N ALA A 84 -14.22 -6.07 -4.09
CA ALA A 84 -15.48 -6.42 -4.73
C ALA A 84 -16.09 -5.19 -5.39
N VAL A 85 -16.26 -5.24 -6.71
CA VAL A 85 -16.82 -4.17 -7.51
C VAL A 85 -17.97 -4.70 -8.33
N VAL A 86 -19.14 -4.06 -8.23
CA VAL A 86 -20.33 -4.41 -9.01
C VAL A 86 -20.79 -3.16 -9.73
N GLY A 87 -20.86 -3.23 -11.06
CA GLY A 87 -21.43 -2.19 -11.91
C GLY A 87 -22.90 -2.44 -12.19
N ASP A 88 -23.55 -1.44 -12.75
CA ASP A 88 -24.88 -1.55 -13.35
C ASP A 88 -24.75 -2.21 -14.75
N SER A 89 -25.59 -3.20 -15.08
CA SER A 89 -25.54 -3.88 -16.38
C SER A 89 -26.18 -3.07 -17.51
N GLY A 90 -26.87 -1.98 -17.18
CA GLY A 90 -27.55 -1.16 -18.18
C GLY A 90 -28.63 -1.94 -18.92
N GLU A 91 -29.67 -2.33 -18.19
CA GLU A 91 -31.03 -2.47 -18.72
C GLU A 91 -31.87 -1.26 -18.29
#